data_AF-A0A3D1QX46-F1
#
_entry.id   AF-A0A3D1QX46-F1
#
_cell.length_a   1.000
_cell.length_b   1.000
_cell.length_c   1.000
_cell.angle_alpha   90.00
_cell.angle_beta   90.00
_cell.angle_gamma   90.00
#
_symmetry.space_group_name_H-M   'P 1'
#
loop_
_entity.id
_entity.type
_entity.pdbx_description
1 polymer ?
#
loop_
_entity_poly.entity_id
_entity_poly.type
_entity_poly.pdbx_seq_one_letter_code
_entity_poly.pdbx_strand_id
1 'polypeptide(L)' 'MEASSTLDLTGAEFPRSSGYDAAWMLDNQMGPNALWLAEWLTESMKLEPGMRVLDLGCG' A
#
# COMPACT_ATOMS: atom_id res chain seq x y z
N MET A 1 -12.54 -27.49 1.33
CA MET A 1 -11.52 -27.15 0.32
C MET A 1 -12.19 -26.20 -0.65
N GLU A 2 -12.31 -24.94 -0.27
CA GLU A 2 -12.80 -23.89 -1.17
C GLU A 2 -11.62 -23.01 -1.50
N ALA A 3 -11.36 -22.83 -2.79
CA ALA A 3 -10.32 -21.98 -3.29
C ALA A 3 -10.66 -20.54 -2.90
N SER A 4 -9.96 -20.05 -1.87
CA SER A 4 -9.80 -18.62 -1.61
C SER A 4 -9.40 -17.98 -2.93
N SER A 5 -10.28 -17.18 -3.51
CA SER A 5 -9.93 -16.34 -4.65
C SER A 5 -8.83 -15.39 -4.18
N THR A 6 -7.58 -15.71 -4.48
CA THR A 6 -6.44 -14.87 -4.13
C THR A 6 -6.66 -13.51 -4.79
N LEU A 7 -6.95 -12.49 -3.98
CA LEU A 7 -6.97 -11.12 -4.48
C LEU A 7 -5.57 -10.83 -5.04
N ASP A 8 -5.49 -10.57 -6.33
CA ASP A 8 -4.25 -10.17 -6.97
C ASP A 8 -4.05 -8.68 -6.70
N LEU A 9 -3.14 -8.38 -5.77
CA LEU A 9 -2.72 -7.02 -5.45
C LEU A 9 -1.49 -6.58 -6.28
N THR A 10 -1.08 -7.37 -7.28
CA THR A 10 0.06 -7.07 -8.15
C THR A 10 -0.36 -6.25 -9.38
N GLY A 11 -0.73 -5.00 -9.14
CA GLY A 11 -1.07 -4.04 -10.21
C GLY A 11 0.18 -3.43 -10.85
N ALA A 12 0.14 -3.20 -12.16
CA ALA A 12 1.17 -2.43 -12.88
C ALA A 12 1.15 -0.95 -12.49
N GLU A 13 0.03 -0.47 -11.95
CA GLU A 13 -0.20 0.89 -11.49
C GLU A 13 0.49 1.22 -10.16
N PHE A 14 0.79 0.22 -9.32
CA PHE A 14 1.43 0.41 -8.00
C PHE A 14 2.70 -0.44 -7.87
N PRO A 15 3.73 -0.22 -8.71
CA PRO A 15 4.90 -1.09 -8.79
C PRO A 15 5.70 -1.18 -7.48
N ARG A 16 5.68 -0.15 -6.61
CA ARG A 16 6.37 -0.21 -5.31
C ARG A 16 5.56 -1.04 -4.32
N SER A 17 4.26 -0.87 -4.29
CA SER A 17 3.36 -1.61 -3.41
C SER A 17 3.26 -3.08 -3.81
N SER A 18 3.30 -3.38 -5.12
CA SER A 18 3.34 -4.74 -5.67
C SER A 18 4.56 -5.56 -5.23
N GLY A 19 5.56 -4.94 -4.60
CA GLY A 19 6.69 -5.63 -4.00
C GLY A 19 6.42 -6.24 -2.61
N TYR A 20 5.28 -5.96 -1.99
CA TYR A 20 4.89 -6.52 -0.69
C TYR A 20 4.07 -7.79 -0.83
N ASP A 21 4.09 -8.65 0.19
CA ASP A 21 3.27 -9.86 0.22
C ASP A 21 1.77 -9.51 0.29
N ALA A 22 0.99 -10.08 -0.63
CA ALA A 22 -0.43 -9.75 -0.77
C ALA A 22 -1.27 -10.21 0.43
N ALA A 23 -0.97 -11.38 1.01
CA ALA A 23 -1.70 -11.87 2.18
C ALA A 23 -1.42 -10.97 3.39
N TRP A 24 -0.16 -10.59 3.59
CA TRP A 24 0.21 -9.64 4.64
C TRP A 24 -0.50 -8.29 4.49
N MET A 25 -0.60 -7.75 3.27
CA MET A 25 -1.34 -6.51 3.03
C MET A 25 -2.83 -6.62 3.40
N LEU A 26 -3.46 -7.75 3.07
CA LEU A 26 -4.88 -8.00 3.37
C LEU A 26 -5.11 -8.21 4.88
N ASP A 27 -4.25 -8.99 5.54
CA ASP A 27 -4.37 -9.30 6.97
C ASP A 27 -4.23 -8.07 7.87
N ASN A 28 -3.54 -7.02 7.38
CA ASN A 28 -3.27 -5.78 8.13
C ASN A 28 -4.10 -4.60 7.61
N GLN A 29 -5.11 -4.85 6.77
CA GLN A 29 -5.92 -3.79 6.19
C GLN A 29 -6.91 -3.19 7.20
N MET A 30 -6.81 -1.89 7.43
CA MET A 30 -7.79 -1.11 8.22
C MET A 30 -8.36 0.04 7.37
N GLY A 31 -9.17 -0.31 6.37
CA GLY A 31 -9.75 0.64 5.41
C GLY A 31 -9.08 0.57 4.02
N PRO A 32 -8.90 1.70 3.31
CA PRO A 32 -8.18 1.70 2.04
C PRO A 32 -6.74 1.18 2.19
N ASN A 33 -6.19 0.55 1.15
CA ASN A 33 -4.83 -0.01 1.19
C ASN A 33 -3.80 1.12 1.41
N ALA A 34 -3.15 1.11 2.58
CA ALA A 34 -2.22 2.16 3.00
C ALA A 34 -0.99 2.27 2.10
N LEU A 35 -0.50 1.16 1.54
CA LEU A 35 0.66 1.18 0.63
C LEU A 35 0.31 1.82 -0.70
N TRP A 36 -0.84 1.49 -1.28
CA TRP A 36 -1.32 2.11 -2.51
C TRP A 36 -1.55 3.61 -2.33
N LEU A 37 -2.16 4.01 -1.21
CA LEU A 37 -2.37 5.42 -0.88
C LEU A 37 -1.04 6.18 -0.74
N ALA A 38 -0.06 5.60 -0.05
CA ALA A 38 1.25 6.21 0.13
C ALA A 38 1.97 6.37 -1.22
N GLU A 39 1.98 5.33 -2.06
CA GLU A 39 2.58 5.38 -3.40
C GLU A 39 1.92 6.47 -4.25
N TRP A 40 0.60 6.43 -4.37
CA TRP A 40 -0.18 7.42 -5.11
C TRP A 40 0.08 8.86 -4.63
N LEU A 41 0.08 9.09 -3.32
CA LEU A 41 0.34 10.43 -2.78
C LEU A 41 1.75 10.91 -3.13
N THR A 42 2.75 10.03 -3.06
CA THR A 42 4.14 10.38 -3.39
C THR A 42 4.41 10.57 -4.87
N GLU A 43 3.49 10.18 -5.76
CA GLU A 43 3.56 10.59 -7.18
C GLU A 43 3.35 12.10 -7.34
N SER A 44 2.49 12.69 -6.51
CA SER A 44 2.16 14.12 -6.56
C SER A 44 2.94 14.94 -5.53
N MET A 45 3.45 14.31 -4.47
CA MET A 45 4.15 14.97 -3.37
C MET A 45 5.64 14.61 -3.36
N LYS A 46 6.49 15.62 -3.58
CA LYS A 46 7.94 15.45 -3.52
C LYS A 46 8.41 15.31 -2.07
N LEU A 47 9.08 14.21 -1.76
CA LEU A 47 9.79 14.00 -0.49
C LEU A 47 11.29 14.19 -0.71
N GLU A 48 11.93 14.94 0.19
CA GLU A 48 13.38 15.17 0.16
C GLU A 48 14.06 14.66 1.44
N PRO A 49 15.33 14.24 1.37
CA PRO A 49 16.07 13.83 2.55
C PRO A 49 16.04 14.91 3.66
N GLY A 50 15.74 14.49 4.88
CA GLY A 50 15.64 15.39 6.04
C GLY A 50 14.24 15.96 6.30
N MET A 51 13.27 15.75 5.41
CA MET A 51 11.86 16.05 5.70
C MET A 51 11.30 15.11 6.78
N ARG A 52 10.30 15.60 7.52
CA ARG A 52 9.56 14.82 8.53
C ARG A 52 8.16 14.54 8.00
N VAL A 53 7.74 13.28 8.10
CA VAL A 53 6.41 12.81 7.66
C VAL A 53 5.57 12.50 8.90
N LEU A 54 4.32 12.95 8.90
CA LEU A 54 3.32 12.64 9.92
C LEU A 54 2.17 11.88 9.25
N ASP A 55 1.92 10.67 9.71
CA ASP A 55 0.76 9.88 9.32
C ASP A 55 -0.35 10.08 10.37
N LEU A 56 -1.52 10.52 9.92
CA LEU A 56 -2.67 10.81 10.78
C LEU A 56 -3.74 9.74 10.56
N GLY A 57 -3.99 8.93 11.59
CA GLY A 57 -4.92 7.80 11.48
C GLY A 57 -4.29 6.60 10.77
N CYS A 58 -3.10 6.19 11.22
CA CYS A 58 -2.32 5.08 10.64
C CYS A 58 -2.89 3.67 10.92
N GLY A 59 -4.10 3.57 11.48
CA GLY A 59 -4.80 2.35 11.84
C GLY A 59 -6.26 2.63 12.15
#